data_AF-A0A2E6A363-F1
#
_entry.id   AF-A0A2E6A363-F1
#
_cell.length_a   1.000
_cell.length_b   1.000
_cell.length_c   1.000
_cell.angle_alpha   90.00
_cell.angle_beta   90.00
_cell.angle_gamma   90.00
#
_symmetry.space_group_name_H-M   'P 1'
#
loop_
_entity.id
_entity.type
_entity.pdbx_description
1 polymer ?
#
loop_
_entity_poly.entity_id
_entity_poly.type
_entity_poly.pdbx_seq_one_letter_code
_entity_poly.pdbx_strand_id
1 'polypeptide(L)'
;MTRCAFRPRSSSGISDSPGDACPSTLTCGLKNRLPCLSATIEDHTMPNMTTSERDAFLKEPGVLLHIGTVREDGTPLVTPIWFIYDGTSILFTPREKSAWYACMQRDPRVTLCIDEQPLPYRKVIIDGSVTVEHDLGNDAAWRDLYQRIASRYVPEEAAAAYVRNTIDQPRALLRVELGKSKVTTWRMPVEGEDVTGIWHTRYYAEGSDYARKSRDG
;
A
#
# COMPACT_ATOMS: atom_id res chain seq x y z
N MET A 1 -19.74 49.59 -15.13
CA MET A 1 -19.17 49.06 -16.39
C MET A 1 -18.63 47.67 -16.07
N THR A 2 -19.02 46.54 -16.65
CA THR A 2 -20.00 46.18 -17.67
C THR A 2 -20.29 44.70 -17.46
N ARG A 3 -21.57 44.30 -17.47
CA ARG A 3 -22.03 42.91 -17.43
C ARG A 3 -21.56 42.19 -18.70
N CYS A 4 -20.98 40.99 -18.58
CA CYS A 4 -20.80 40.10 -19.73
C CYS A 4 -21.95 39.09 -19.75
N ALA A 5 -22.76 39.16 -20.80
CA ALA A 5 -24.01 38.44 -20.97
C ALA A 5 -23.81 37.11 -21.71
N PHE A 6 -24.51 36.10 -21.20
CA PHE A 6 -24.84 34.84 -21.87
C PHE A 6 -25.51 35.09 -23.24
N ARG A 7 -25.08 34.35 -24.27
CA ARG A 7 -25.90 34.07 -25.46
C ARG A 7 -25.65 32.63 -25.93
N PRO A 8 -26.70 31.84 -26.21
CA PRO A 8 -26.58 30.51 -26.80
C PRO A 8 -26.51 30.63 -28.33
N ARG A 9 -25.82 29.68 -28.99
CA ARG A 9 -25.99 29.41 -30.42
C ARG A 9 -26.49 28.00 -30.64
N SER A 10 -27.39 27.95 -31.61
CA SER A 10 -28.31 26.90 -32.02
C SER A 10 -27.68 25.76 -32.81
N SER A 11 -28.44 24.67 -32.78
CA SER A 11 -28.37 23.39 -33.48
C SER A 11 -28.20 23.40 -35.00
N SER A 12 -27.40 22.45 -35.49
CA SER A 12 -27.53 21.71 -36.75
C SER A 12 -26.68 20.43 -36.55
N GLY A 13 -27.18 19.20 -36.49
CA GLY A 13 -28.16 18.57 -37.36
C GLY A 13 -27.41 17.77 -38.42
N ILE A 14 -26.91 16.57 -38.07
CA ILE A 14 -26.48 15.55 -39.04
C ILE A 14 -27.05 14.21 -38.58
N SER A 15 -27.77 13.60 -39.50
CA SER A 15 -28.67 12.46 -39.41
C SER A 15 -27.97 11.11 -39.52
N ASP A 16 -28.46 10.13 -38.76
CA ASP A 16 -28.31 8.70 -39.00
C ASP A 16 -29.12 8.24 -40.23
N SER A 17 -28.58 7.29 -41.00
CA SER A 17 -29.33 6.18 -41.61
C SER A 17 -28.42 5.12 -42.26
N PRO A 18 -28.93 3.86 -42.44
CA PRO A 18 -28.13 2.65 -42.41
C PRO A 18 -28.06 1.88 -43.75
N GLY A 19 -27.20 0.87 -43.79
CA GLY A 19 -27.34 -0.29 -44.67
C GLY A 19 -26.19 -0.51 -45.63
N ASP A 20 -25.39 -1.55 -45.38
CA ASP A 20 -24.95 -2.47 -46.44
C ASP A 20 -24.55 -3.81 -45.82
N ALA A 21 -25.21 -4.86 -46.30
CA ALA A 21 -24.97 -6.26 -45.97
C ALA A 21 -24.32 -6.94 -47.18
N CYS A 22 -23.36 -7.84 -46.94
CA CYS A 22 -23.07 -9.12 -47.64
C CYS A 22 -21.57 -9.50 -47.50
N PRO A 23 -21.17 -10.77 -47.71
CA PRO A 23 -21.87 -12.03 -47.48
C PRO A 23 -21.01 -13.06 -46.72
N SER A 24 -21.63 -14.21 -46.51
CA SER A 24 -21.19 -15.47 -45.93
C SER A 24 -19.88 -16.10 -46.45
N THR A 25 -19.28 -16.91 -45.56
CA THR A 25 -18.50 -18.13 -45.83
C THR A 25 -17.05 -17.99 -46.29
N LEU A 26 -16.12 -18.07 -45.35
CA LEU A 26 -14.83 -18.75 -45.56
C LEU A 26 -14.49 -19.58 -44.31
N THR A 27 -14.69 -20.89 -44.43
CA THR A 27 -14.03 -21.89 -43.59
C THR A 27 -12.54 -21.89 -43.91
N CYS A 28 -11.67 -21.77 -42.90
CA CYS A 28 -10.31 -22.29 -42.98
C CYS A 28 -9.92 -22.83 -41.60
N GLY A 29 -9.93 -24.15 -41.47
CA GLY A 29 -9.41 -24.84 -40.31
C GLY A 29 -7.89 -24.78 -40.33
N LEU A 30 -7.30 -24.31 -39.24
CA LEU A 30 -5.94 -24.67 -38.86
C LEU A 30 -5.96 -25.15 -37.42
N LYS A 31 -6.10 -26.46 -37.27
CA LYS A 31 -5.75 -27.18 -36.05
C LYS A 31 -4.24 -27.03 -35.88
N ASN A 32 -3.81 -26.11 -35.03
CA ASN A 32 -2.49 -26.19 -34.39
C ASN A 32 -2.69 -25.98 -32.90
N ARG A 33 -2.98 -27.10 -32.21
CA ARG A 33 -2.77 -27.21 -30.76
C ARG A 33 -1.26 -27.19 -30.54
N LEU A 34 -0.73 -26.05 -30.15
CA LEU A 34 0.59 -26.02 -29.51
C LEU A 34 0.47 -26.77 -28.18
N PRO A 35 1.38 -27.70 -27.87
CA PRO A 35 1.35 -28.38 -26.59
C PRO A 35 1.61 -27.36 -25.48
N CYS A 36 0.76 -27.43 -24.45
CA CYS A 36 1.00 -26.91 -23.11
C CYS A 36 2.27 -27.56 -22.57
N LEU A 37 3.43 -26.99 -22.93
CA LEU A 37 4.65 -27.20 -22.18
C LEU A 37 4.48 -26.44 -20.87
N SER A 38 4.06 -27.16 -19.84
CA SER A 38 4.23 -26.75 -18.45
C SER A 38 5.73 -26.75 -18.15
N ALA A 39 6.43 -25.72 -18.64
CA ALA A 39 7.68 -25.33 -18.03
C ALA A 39 7.31 -24.68 -16.70
N THR A 40 7.65 -25.34 -15.60
CA THR A 40 7.86 -24.65 -14.32
C THR A 40 8.95 -23.62 -14.57
N ILE A 41 8.55 -22.42 -14.96
CA ILE A 41 9.38 -21.23 -14.87
C ILE A 41 9.58 -21.08 -13.36
N GLU A 42 10.80 -21.32 -12.89
CA GLU A 42 11.21 -20.80 -11.59
C GLU A 42 11.04 -19.28 -11.74
N ASP A 43 9.93 -18.78 -11.20
CA ASP A 43 9.64 -17.35 -11.18
C ASP A 43 10.79 -16.75 -10.37
N HIS A 44 11.72 -16.08 -11.05
CA HIS A 44 12.75 -15.24 -10.45
C HIS A 44 12.04 -14.07 -9.76
N THR A 45 11.37 -14.40 -8.65
CA THR A 45 10.61 -13.48 -7.84
C THR A 45 11.59 -12.57 -7.16
N MET A 46 11.31 -11.26 -7.19
CA MET A 46 12.06 -10.28 -6.40
C MET A 46 12.33 -10.79 -4.98
N PRO A 47 13.47 -10.46 -4.36
CA PRO A 47 13.76 -10.82 -2.99
C PRO A 47 12.66 -10.27 -2.06
N ASN A 48 11.75 -11.17 -1.69
CA ASN A 48 10.60 -10.92 -0.85
C ASN A 48 10.87 -11.50 0.53
N MET A 49 10.23 -10.94 1.54
CA MET A 49 10.23 -11.54 2.87
C MET A 49 9.19 -12.66 2.92
N THR A 50 9.59 -13.80 3.50
CA THR A 50 8.66 -14.81 4.03
C THR A 50 7.76 -14.20 5.10
N THR A 51 6.67 -14.89 5.44
CA THR A 51 5.78 -14.46 6.54
C THR A 51 6.53 -14.27 7.85
N SER A 52 7.44 -15.19 8.18
CA SER A 52 8.23 -15.11 9.42
C SER A 52 9.21 -13.93 9.42
N GLU A 53 9.90 -13.67 8.30
CA GLU A 53 10.79 -12.52 8.16
C GLU A 53 10.04 -11.19 8.24
N ARG A 54 8.89 -11.10 7.56
CA ARG A 54 8.00 -9.93 7.62
C ARG A 54 7.55 -9.68 9.06
N ASP A 55 7.09 -10.71 9.75
CA ASP A 55 6.57 -10.60 11.11
C ASP A 55 7.66 -10.24 12.12
N ALA A 56 8.89 -10.72 11.92
CA ALA A 56 10.04 -10.30 12.70
C ALA A 56 10.34 -8.82 12.45
N PHE A 57 10.43 -8.40 11.18
CA PHE A 57 10.67 -7.01 10.80
C PHE A 57 9.63 -6.05 11.37
N LEU A 58 8.33 -6.37 11.28
CA LEU A 58 7.25 -5.55 11.85
C LEU A 58 7.29 -5.43 13.38
N LYS A 59 8.01 -6.33 14.07
CA LYS A 59 8.21 -6.30 15.53
C LYS A 59 9.48 -5.56 15.94
N GLU A 60 10.41 -5.28 15.03
CA GLU A 60 11.63 -4.54 15.34
C GLU A 60 11.30 -3.10 15.81
N PRO A 61 11.99 -2.57 16.82
CA PRO A 61 11.80 -1.19 17.27
C PRO A 61 12.44 -0.20 16.30
N GLY A 62 12.07 1.08 16.39
CA GLY A 62 12.72 2.17 15.65
C GLY A 62 12.33 2.33 14.17
N VAL A 63 11.51 1.44 13.61
CA VAL A 63 10.98 1.58 12.24
C VAL A 63 9.66 2.33 12.25
N LEU A 64 9.58 3.42 11.49
CA LEU A 64 8.37 4.23 11.33
C LEU A 64 7.43 3.64 10.27
N LEU A 65 6.15 3.94 10.41
CA LEU A 65 5.15 3.68 9.37
C LEU A 65 4.78 4.99 8.69
N HIS A 66 4.88 5.02 7.37
CA HIS A 66 4.38 6.09 6.53
C HIS A 66 2.97 5.74 6.06
N ILE A 67 1.95 6.42 6.60
CA ILE A 67 0.56 6.23 6.20
C ILE A 67 0.20 7.17 5.05
N GLY A 68 -0.21 6.60 3.92
CA GLY A 68 -0.80 7.27 2.78
C GLY A 68 -2.32 7.34 2.88
N THR A 69 -2.86 8.54 2.82
CA THR A 69 -4.30 8.87 2.81
C THR A 69 -4.60 9.80 1.64
N VAL A 70 -5.89 9.93 1.28
CA VAL A 70 -6.34 10.83 0.20
C VAL A 70 -7.07 12.02 0.83
N ARG A 71 -6.69 13.25 0.48
CA ARG A 71 -7.40 14.48 0.90
C ARG A 71 -8.72 14.67 0.15
N GLU A 72 -9.53 15.61 0.61
CA GLU A 72 -10.83 15.91 -0.01
C GLU A 72 -10.70 16.37 -1.48
N ASP A 73 -9.63 17.11 -1.78
CA ASP A 73 -9.28 17.56 -3.14
C ASP A 73 -8.63 16.45 -4.00
N GLY A 74 -8.53 15.23 -3.48
CA GLY A 74 -7.90 14.10 -4.15
C GLY A 74 -6.37 14.05 -4.04
N THR A 75 -5.71 15.03 -3.42
CA THR A 75 -4.25 15.01 -3.27
C THR A 75 -3.82 13.95 -2.24
N PRO A 76 -2.71 13.23 -2.47
CA PRO A 76 -2.19 12.29 -1.49
C PRO A 76 -1.58 13.03 -0.29
N LEU A 77 -1.76 12.46 0.89
CA LEU A 77 -1.12 12.87 2.13
C LEU A 77 -0.37 11.68 2.72
N VAL A 78 0.95 11.81 2.90
CA VAL A 78 1.78 10.82 3.57
C VAL A 78 2.22 11.38 4.91
N THR A 79 2.01 10.64 6.00
CA THR A 79 2.40 11.04 7.35
C THR A 79 3.20 9.92 8.04
N PRO A 80 4.42 10.16 8.54
CA PRO A 80 5.13 9.19 9.37
C PRO A 80 4.50 9.12 10.77
N ILE A 81 4.24 7.92 11.26
CA ILE A 81 3.61 7.65 12.56
C ILE A 81 4.22 6.42 13.24
N TRP A 82 3.96 6.32 14.55
CA TRP A 82 4.27 5.13 15.35
C TRP A 82 3.18 4.08 15.22
N PHE A 83 3.57 2.81 15.26
CA PHE A 83 2.66 1.69 15.18
C PHE A 83 3.09 0.52 16.07
N ILE A 84 2.20 -0.45 16.22
CA ILE A 84 2.51 -1.77 16.76
C ILE A 84 1.88 -2.84 15.88
N TYR A 85 2.61 -3.93 15.68
CA TYR A 85 2.09 -5.13 15.03
C TYR A 85 1.72 -6.16 16.10
N ASP A 86 0.47 -6.64 16.07
CA ASP A 86 -0.04 -7.62 17.04
C ASP A 86 0.10 -9.08 16.58
N GLY A 87 0.69 -9.32 15.40
CA GLY A 87 0.77 -10.64 14.77
C GLY A 87 -0.28 -10.87 13.69
N THR A 88 -1.27 -9.99 13.55
CA THR A 88 -2.32 -10.07 12.52
C THR A 88 -2.66 -8.72 11.90
N SER A 89 -2.42 -7.64 12.64
CA SER A 89 -2.86 -6.29 12.31
C SER A 89 -1.80 -5.26 12.69
N ILE A 90 -1.77 -4.16 11.93
CA ILE A 90 -1.09 -2.94 12.33
C ILE A 90 -2.07 -2.09 13.13
N LEU A 91 -1.69 -1.67 14.33
CA LEU A 91 -2.43 -0.72 15.14
C LEU A 91 -1.66 0.58 15.29
N PHE A 92 -2.37 1.69 15.23
CA PHE A 92 -1.82 3.04 15.36
C PHE A 92 -2.86 4.01 15.91
N THR A 93 -2.41 5.18 16.33
CA THR A 93 -3.24 6.13 17.07
C THR A 93 -3.17 7.55 16.51
N PRO A 94 -4.23 8.05 15.87
CA PRO A 94 -4.35 9.46 15.51
C PRO A 94 -4.73 10.31 16.72
N ARG A 95 -4.36 11.59 16.66
CA ARG A 95 -4.96 12.63 17.51
C ARG A 95 -6.22 13.16 16.82
N GLU A 96 -7.17 13.67 17.60
CA GLU A 96 -8.44 14.22 17.11
C GLU A 96 -8.29 15.17 15.89
N LYS A 97 -7.32 16.09 15.95
CA LYS A 97 -7.13 17.14 14.92
C LYS A 97 -6.12 16.76 13.83
N SER A 98 -5.72 15.50 13.73
CA SER A 98 -4.78 15.05 12.70
C SER A 98 -5.40 15.13 11.31
N ALA A 99 -4.74 15.78 10.35
CA ALA A 99 -5.24 15.90 8.97
C ALA A 99 -5.47 14.54 8.30
N TRP A 100 -4.58 13.57 8.54
CA TRP A 100 -4.71 12.20 8.03
C TRP A 100 -5.87 11.44 8.70
N TYR A 101 -6.22 11.76 9.95
CA TYR A 101 -7.41 11.21 10.61
C TYR A 101 -8.70 11.71 9.96
N ALA A 102 -8.80 13.02 9.71
CA ALA A 102 -9.93 13.59 8.97
C ALA A 102 -10.07 12.99 7.57
N CYS A 103 -8.96 12.66 6.90
CA CYS A 103 -8.98 11.96 5.62
C CYS A 103 -9.57 10.54 5.75
N MET A 104 -9.13 9.77 6.74
CA MET A 104 -9.61 8.39 6.96
C MET A 104 -11.08 8.30 7.39
N GLN A 105 -11.57 9.31 8.09
CA GLN A 105 -13.00 9.40 8.45
C GLN A 105 -13.90 9.50 7.21
N ARG A 106 -13.40 10.09 6.11
CA ARG A 106 -14.12 10.17 4.82
C ARG A 106 -13.87 8.95 3.94
N ASP A 107 -12.63 8.49 3.85
CA ASP A 107 -12.22 7.35 3.03
C ASP A 107 -11.32 6.42 3.85
N PRO A 108 -11.80 5.23 4.25
CA PRO A 108 -11.03 4.34 5.11
C PRO A 108 -9.87 3.65 4.38
N ARG A 109 -9.75 3.78 3.06
CA ARG A 109 -8.69 3.14 2.27
C ARG A 109 -7.37 3.85 2.51
N VAL A 110 -6.34 3.06 2.82
CA VAL A 110 -4.99 3.56 3.14
C VAL A 110 -3.93 2.68 2.50
N THR A 111 -2.77 3.27 2.27
CA THR A 111 -1.52 2.53 2.01
C THR A 111 -0.58 2.74 3.17
N LEU A 112 -0.08 1.67 3.77
CA LEU A 112 0.95 1.72 4.80
C LEU A 112 2.28 1.33 4.17
N CYS A 113 3.32 2.16 4.35
CA CYS A 113 4.69 1.83 3.98
C CYS A 113 5.55 1.79 5.24
N ILE A 114 6.12 0.64 5.54
CA ILE A 114 7.03 0.43 6.66
C ILE A 114 8.36 0.06 6.05
N ASP A 115 9.32 0.96 6.14
CA ASP A 115 10.64 0.86 5.52
C ASP A 115 11.72 1.35 6.48
N GLU A 116 12.90 0.75 6.38
CA GLU A 116 14.02 1.06 7.28
C GLU A 116 15.23 1.64 6.55
N GLN A 117 16.06 2.36 7.31
CA GLN A 117 17.37 2.86 6.92
C GLN A 117 18.33 2.72 8.11
N PRO A 118 19.64 2.51 7.90
CA PRO A 118 20.34 2.24 6.64
C PRO A 118 20.27 0.74 6.23
N LEU A 119 21.12 0.28 5.30
CA LEU A 119 21.17 -1.10 4.80
C LEU A 119 21.17 -2.16 5.92
N PRO A 120 20.61 -3.36 5.67
CA PRO A 120 20.02 -3.84 4.40
C PRO A 120 18.56 -3.38 4.23
N TYR A 121 18.25 -2.65 3.14
CA TYR A 121 16.90 -2.11 2.97
C TYR A 121 15.83 -3.19 2.95
N ARG A 122 14.81 -3.02 3.78
CA ARG A 122 13.59 -3.82 3.83
C ARG A 122 12.38 -2.92 3.76
N LYS A 123 11.30 -3.39 3.14
CA LYS A 123 10.01 -2.70 3.16
C LYS A 123 8.83 -3.67 3.17
N VAL A 124 7.77 -3.22 3.83
CA VAL A 124 6.43 -3.81 3.78
C VAL A 124 5.47 -2.73 3.33
N ILE A 125 4.71 -3.01 2.28
CA ILE A 125 3.62 -2.16 1.78
C ILE A 125 2.31 -2.90 2.03
N ILE A 126 1.34 -2.22 2.63
CA ILE A 126 0.02 -2.76 2.94
C ILE A 126 -1.03 -1.82 2.34
N ASP A 127 -1.71 -2.27 1.30
CA ASP A 127 -2.91 -1.60 0.78
C ASP A 127 -4.13 -2.22 1.43
N GLY A 128 -4.86 -1.44 2.23
CA GLY A 128 -5.93 -1.96 3.07
C GLY A 128 -6.99 -0.91 3.40
N SER A 129 -7.84 -1.23 4.36
CA SER A 129 -8.83 -0.31 4.90
C SER A 129 -8.75 -0.28 6.42
N VAL A 130 -8.93 0.91 6.98
CA VAL A 130 -8.88 1.16 8.42
C VAL A 130 -10.21 0.79 9.07
N THR A 131 -10.13 0.12 10.21
CA THR A 131 -11.23 -0.03 11.15
C THR A 131 -10.94 0.75 12.42
N VAL A 132 -11.99 1.31 13.03
CA VAL A 132 -11.89 1.96 14.34
C VAL A 132 -12.07 0.88 15.40
N GLU A 133 -11.02 0.62 16.17
CA GLU A 133 -11.07 -0.29 17.32
C GLU A 133 -11.66 0.42 18.54
N HIS A 134 -11.23 1.65 18.78
CA HIS A 134 -11.76 2.53 19.81
C HIS A 134 -11.88 3.96 19.29
N ASP A 135 -13.05 4.56 19.45
CA ASP A 135 -13.30 5.97 19.12
C ASP A 135 -12.55 6.94 20.04
N LEU A 136 -12.44 8.19 19.58
CA LEU A 136 -11.88 9.30 20.35
C LEU A 136 -12.50 9.40 21.75
N GLY A 137 -11.66 9.55 22.77
CA GLY A 137 -12.10 9.74 24.15
C GLY A 137 -12.29 8.43 24.93
N ASN A 138 -12.21 7.28 24.27
CA ASN A 138 -12.23 5.96 24.90
C ASN A 138 -10.82 5.43 25.23
N ASP A 139 -9.82 6.32 25.28
CA ASP A 139 -8.40 6.07 25.54
C ASP A 139 -8.12 5.24 26.80
N ALA A 140 -8.96 5.40 27.83
CA ALA A 140 -8.77 4.72 29.10
C ALA A 140 -8.79 3.19 28.98
N ALA A 141 -9.57 2.64 28.03
CA ALA A 141 -9.73 1.20 27.84
C ALA A 141 -8.49 0.51 27.25
N TRP A 142 -7.60 1.27 26.60
CA TRP A 142 -6.45 0.74 25.85
C TRP A 142 -5.15 1.49 26.16
N ARG A 143 -5.08 2.20 27.30
CA ARG A 143 -3.93 3.02 27.68
C ARG A 143 -2.63 2.21 27.78
N ASP A 144 -2.70 0.97 28.24
CA ASP A 144 -1.55 0.06 28.30
C ASP A 144 -0.99 -0.22 26.90
N LEU A 145 -1.87 -0.36 25.90
CA LEU A 145 -1.45 -0.52 24.51
C LEU A 145 -0.81 0.77 23.97
N TYR A 146 -1.34 1.93 24.32
CA TYR A 146 -0.72 3.20 23.94
C TYR A 146 0.70 3.34 24.50
N GLN A 147 0.92 2.98 25.76
CA GLN A 147 2.25 2.95 26.35
C GLN A 147 3.15 1.93 25.63
N ARG A 148 2.66 0.71 25.36
CA ARG A 148 3.40 -0.29 24.58
C ARG A 148 3.80 0.20 23.19
N ILE A 149 2.94 0.96 22.50
CA ILE A 149 3.29 1.61 21.24
C ILE A 149 4.44 2.60 21.48
N ALA A 150 4.31 3.52 22.44
CA ALA A 150 5.33 4.52 22.71
C ALA A 150 6.70 3.90 23.11
N SER A 151 6.70 2.85 23.93
CA SER A 151 7.91 2.15 24.36
C SER A 151 8.66 1.44 23.22
N ARG A 152 8.06 1.28 22.03
CA ARG A 152 8.77 0.80 20.83
C ARG A 152 9.69 1.86 20.21
N TYR A 153 9.50 3.13 20.56
CA TYR A 153 10.15 4.27 19.91
C TYR A 153 10.97 5.13 20.86
N VAL A 154 10.62 5.12 22.15
CA VAL A 154 11.33 5.88 23.19
C VAL A 154 11.54 5.00 24.43
N PRO A 155 12.52 5.32 25.31
CA PRO A 155 12.71 4.59 26.55
C PRO A 155 11.44 4.54 27.41
N GLU A 156 11.26 3.47 28.19
CA GLU A 156 10.04 3.20 28.97
C GLU A 156 9.60 4.39 29.84
N GLU A 157 10.52 5.03 30.56
CA GLU A 157 10.23 6.20 31.39
C GLU A 157 9.67 7.38 30.56
N ALA A 158 10.23 7.60 29.36
CA ALA A 158 9.78 8.64 28.44
C ALA A 158 8.43 8.28 27.81
N ALA A 159 8.18 7.00 27.52
CA ALA A 159 6.90 6.51 27.04
C ALA A 159 5.80 6.74 28.09
N ALA A 160 6.05 6.33 29.34
CA ALA A 160 5.13 6.54 30.46
C ALA A 160 4.88 8.03 30.73
N ALA A 161 5.90 8.87 30.66
CA ALA A 161 5.74 10.33 30.75
C ALA A 161 4.91 10.89 29.59
N TYR A 162 5.14 10.44 28.35
CA TYR A 162 4.40 10.88 27.18
C TYR A 162 2.91 10.54 27.26
N VAL A 163 2.57 9.32 27.69
CA VAL A 163 1.17 8.91 27.90
C VAL A 163 0.53 9.77 28.99
N ARG A 164 1.20 9.94 30.13
CA ARG A 164 0.72 10.75 31.26
C ARG A 164 0.48 12.21 30.89
N ASN A 165 1.43 12.82 30.20
CA ASN A 165 1.39 14.23 29.81
C ASN A 165 0.37 14.53 28.71
N THR A 166 -0.19 13.50 28.06
CA THR A 166 -1.15 13.65 26.97
C THR A 166 -2.46 12.91 27.22
N ILE A 167 -2.75 12.61 28.49
CA ILE A 167 -3.92 11.85 28.94
C ILE A 167 -5.24 12.58 28.69
N ASP A 168 -5.21 13.91 28.61
CA ASP A 168 -6.34 14.79 28.35
C ASP A 168 -6.49 15.12 26.86
N GLN A 169 -5.64 14.55 26.00
CA GLN A 169 -5.69 14.71 24.55
C GLN A 169 -6.36 13.46 23.95
N PRO A 170 -7.62 13.54 23.47
CA PRO A 170 -8.33 12.37 22.96
C PRO A 170 -7.64 11.74 21.75
N ARG A 171 -7.59 10.40 21.72
CA ARG A 171 -7.08 9.62 20.59
C ARG A 171 -8.00 8.46 20.27
N ALA A 172 -7.98 8.07 19.01
CA ALA A 172 -8.60 6.83 18.58
C ALA A 172 -7.54 5.72 18.56
N LEU A 173 -7.99 4.47 18.61
CA LEU A 173 -7.19 3.32 18.22
C LEU A 173 -7.73 2.80 16.89
N LEU A 174 -6.85 2.78 15.89
CA LEU A 174 -7.17 2.35 14.54
C LEU A 174 -6.40 1.07 14.20
N ARG A 175 -6.99 0.25 13.33
CA ARG A 175 -6.48 -1.06 12.95
C ARG A 175 -6.51 -1.23 11.43
N VAL A 176 -5.49 -1.89 10.89
CA VAL A 176 -5.48 -2.45 9.52
C VAL A 176 -5.11 -3.92 9.61
N GLU A 177 -6.04 -4.80 9.24
CA GLU A 177 -5.86 -6.25 9.27
C GLU A 177 -5.07 -6.74 8.05
N LEU A 178 -3.94 -7.42 8.25
CA LEU A 178 -3.12 -7.92 7.14
C LEU A 178 -3.87 -8.98 6.32
N GLY A 179 -4.66 -9.84 6.97
CA GLY A 179 -5.42 -10.92 6.29
C GLY A 179 -6.52 -10.43 5.35
N LYS A 180 -6.92 -9.16 5.45
CA LYS A 180 -7.91 -8.50 4.57
C LYS A 180 -7.27 -7.47 3.63
N SER A 181 -5.94 -7.39 3.61
CA SER A 181 -5.18 -6.38 2.89
C SER A 181 -4.29 -7.02 1.85
N LYS A 182 -3.91 -6.24 0.84
CA LYS A 182 -2.85 -6.64 -0.08
C LYS A 182 -1.51 -6.29 0.55
N VAL A 183 -0.73 -7.30 0.87
CA VAL A 183 0.61 -7.13 1.47
C VAL A 183 1.67 -7.43 0.42
N THR A 184 2.57 -6.48 0.19
CA THR A 184 3.75 -6.63 -0.67
C THR A 184 4.99 -6.39 0.16
N THR A 185 5.98 -7.27 0.05
CA THR A 185 7.26 -7.12 0.75
C THR A 185 8.38 -6.94 -0.27
N TRP A 186 9.52 -6.44 0.18
CA TRP A 186 10.76 -6.45 -0.57
C TRP A 186 11.92 -6.29 0.41
N ARG A 187 13.04 -6.95 0.14
CA ARG A 187 14.29 -6.76 0.88
C ARG A 187 15.50 -6.83 -0.06
N MET A 188 16.63 -6.30 0.38
CA MET A 188 17.90 -6.59 -0.29
C MET A 188 18.18 -8.11 -0.29
N PRO A 189 18.85 -8.64 -1.34
CA PRO A 189 19.37 -9.99 -1.33
C PRO A 189 20.28 -10.20 -0.11
N VAL A 190 20.18 -11.39 0.49
CA VAL A 190 21.08 -11.81 1.57
C VAL A 190 22.25 -12.63 1.02
N GLU A 191 23.23 -12.94 1.87
CA GLU A 191 24.40 -13.74 1.47
C GLU A 191 23.97 -15.08 0.84
N GLY A 192 24.48 -15.37 -0.35
CA GLY A 192 24.14 -16.58 -1.11
C GLY A 192 22.99 -16.43 -2.10
N GLU A 193 22.28 -15.29 -2.12
CA GLU A 193 21.25 -15.00 -3.12
C GLU A 193 21.82 -14.23 -4.34
N ASP A 194 21.23 -14.44 -5.52
CA ASP A 194 21.62 -13.73 -6.72
C ASP A 194 21.23 -12.23 -6.65
N VAL A 195 22.24 -11.38 -6.76
CA VAL A 195 22.09 -9.93 -6.80
C VAL A 195 21.50 -9.42 -8.13
N THR A 196 21.35 -10.26 -9.15
CA THR A 196 20.71 -9.87 -10.41
C THR A 196 19.18 -10.00 -10.40
N GLY A 197 18.60 -10.59 -9.34
CA GLY A 197 17.16 -10.69 -9.11
C GLY A 197 16.53 -9.56 -8.31
N ILE A 198 17.26 -8.47 -8.03
CA ILE A 198 16.82 -7.38 -7.12
C ILE A 198 15.50 -6.72 -7.57
N TRP A 199 15.24 -6.66 -8.87
CA TRP A 199 14.01 -6.09 -9.43
C TRP A 199 13.18 -7.16 -10.15
N HIS A 200 11.86 -6.94 -10.18
CA HIS A 200 10.96 -7.78 -10.95
C HIS A 200 11.34 -7.67 -12.43
N THR A 201 11.33 -8.79 -13.13
CA THR A 201 11.63 -8.90 -14.57
C THR A 201 10.94 -7.86 -15.46
N ARG A 202 9.71 -7.41 -15.12
CA ARG A 202 9.00 -6.32 -15.81
C ARG A 202 9.73 -4.99 -15.86
N TYR A 203 10.71 -4.77 -14.98
CA TYR A 203 11.55 -3.57 -14.95
C TYR A 203 12.79 -3.70 -15.85
N TYR A 204 13.13 -4.90 -16.32
CA TYR A 204 14.25 -5.08 -17.24
C TYR A 204 13.81 -4.79 -18.67
N ALA A 205 14.42 -3.78 -19.27
CA ALA A 205 14.19 -3.44 -20.67
C ALA A 205 14.61 -4.60 -21.59
N GLU A 206 13.85 -4.82 -22.66
CA GLU A 206 14.16 -5.85 -23.65
C GLU A 206 15.57 -5.65 -24.22
N GLY A 207 16.35 -6.72 -24.30
CA GLY A 207 17.74 -6.66 -24.78
C GLY A 207 18.75 -6.02 -23.82
N SER A 208 18.37 -5.70 -22.58
CA SER A 208 19.33 -5.30 -21.53
C SER A 208 20.09 -6.50 -20.97
N ASP A 209 21.25 -6.25 -20.36
CA ASP A 209 22.05 -7.29 -19.70
C ASP A 209 21.27 -8.01 -18.59
N TYR A 210 20.48 -7.27 -17.81
CA TYR A 210 19.63 -7.85 -16.78
C TYR A 210 18.45 -8.65 -17.36
N ALA A 211 17.89 -8.23 -18.50
CA ALA A 211 16.87 -9.02 -19.20
C ALA A 211 17.43 -10.33 -19.79
N ARG A 212 18.71 -10.38 -20.16
CA ARG A 212 19.38 -11.62 -20.58
C ARG A 212 19.65 -12.52 -19.38
N LYS A 213 20.29 -11.99 -18.33
CA LYS A 213 20.65 -12.75 -17.12
C LYS A 213 19.44 -13.37 -16.41
N SER A 214 18.31 -12.68 -16.38
CA SER A 214 17.07 -13.19 -15.77
C SER A 214 16.32 -14.25 -16.60
N ARG A 215 16.72 -14.51 -17.85
CA ARG A 215 16.14 -15.56 -18.71
C ARG A 215 16.96 -16.85 -18.73
N ASP A 216 18.24 -16.76 -18.41
CA ASP A 216 19.22 -17.85 -18.54
C ASP A 216 19.51 -18.57 -17.21
N GLY A 217 19.03 -18.02 -16.08
CA GLY A 217 19.03 -18.66 -14.76
C GLY A 217 17.69 -19.30 -14.46
#